data_AF-A0A0Q6TD73-F1
#
_entry.id   AF-A0A0Q6TD73-F1
#
_cell.length_a   1.000
_cell.length_b   1.000
_cell.length_c   1.000
_cell.angle_alpha   90.00
_cell.angle_beta   90.00
_cell.angle_gamma   90.00
#
_symmetry.space_group_name_H-M   'P 1'
#
loop_
_entity.id
_entity.type
_entity.pdbx_description
1 polymer ?
#
loop_
_entity_poly.entity_id
_entity_poly.type
_entity_poly.pdbx_seq_one_letter_code
_entity_poly.pdbx_strand_id
1 'polypeptide(L)'
;MDLLAVFTTVANQGQADALARAAVEQRLAACVQTEAVRSTYRWHDEVTCEPEVRLMFKTSRARYPALEVLLLEQHPYELPAVFALPVVGATPEYLAWLRESLSA
;
A
#
# COMPACT_ATOMS: atom_id res chain seq x y z
N MET A 1 -6.29 0.62 -18.60
CA MET A 1 -6.43 0.50 -17.13
C MET A 1 -5.29 1.27 -16.53
N ASP A 2 -5.62 2.31 -15.78
CA ASP A 2 -4.63 3.12 -15.10
C ASP A 2 -4.17 2.39 -13.84
N LEU A 3 -2.88 2.13 -13.74
CA LEU A 3 -2.27 1.47 -12.61
C LEU A 3 -1.71 2.47 -11.61
N LEU A 4 -1.77 2.10 -10.34
CA LEU A 4 -1.18 2.84 -9.24
C LEU A 4 -0.30 1.93 -8.39
N ALA A 5 0.85 2.45 -7.98
CA ALA A 5 1.61 1.95 -6.85
C ALA A 5 1.26 2.82 -5.63
N VAL A 6 0.58 2.24 -4.66
CA VAL A 6 0.18 2.92 -3.42
C VAL A 6 1.15 2.55 -2.32
N PHE A 7 1.53 3.51 -1.48
CA PHE A 7 2.50 3.33 -0.42
C PHE A 7 1.89 3.67 0.93
N THR A 8 2.32 2.93 1.95
CA THR A 8 2.24 3.32 3.37
C THR A 8 3.39 2.69 4.16
N THR A 9 3.55 3.06 5.42
CA THR A 9 4.50 2.45 6.36
C THR A 9 3.80 2.03 7.64
N VAL A 10 4.30 0.98 8.30
CA VAL A 10 3.82 0.51 9.61
C VAL A 10 5.01 0.09 10.48
N ALA A 11 4.79 -0.09 11.79
CA ALA A 11 5.88 -0.26 12.74
C ALA A 11 6.57 -1.63 12.65
N ASN A 12 5.86 -2.67 12.20
CA ASN A 12 6.41 -4.03 12.15
C ASN A 12 5.81 -4.92 11.06
N GLN A 13 6.48 -6.04 10.80
CA GLN A 13 6.11 -7.00 9.75
C GLN A 13 4.71 -7.59 9.95
N GLY A 14 4.29 -7.88 11.19
CA GLY A 14 2.96 -8.44 11.45
C GLY A 14 1.82 -7.49 11.07
N GLN A 15 1.99 -6.19 11.33
CA GLN A 15 1.05 -5.17 10.87
C GLN A 15 1.04 -5.06 9.34
N ALA A 16 2.22 -5.15 8.71
CA ALA A 16 2.35 -5.07 7.27
C ALA A 16 1.65 -6.27 6.59
N ASP A 17 1.89 -7.47 7.10
CA ASP A 17 1.29 -8.71 6.59
C ASP A 17 -0.23 -8.70 6.72
N ALA A 18 -0.76 -8.16 7.84
CA ALA A 18 -2.20 -8.03 8.05
C ALA A 18 -2.86 -7.09 7.01
N LEU A 19 -2.33 -5.88 6.81
CA LEU A 19 -2.84 -4.94 5.81
C LEU A 19 -2.70 -5.48 4.38
N ALA A 20 -1.55 -6.07 4.08
CA ALA A 20 -1.29 -6.67 2.77
C ALA A 20 -2.31 -7.77 2.44
N ARG A 21 -2.57 -8.65 3.41
CA ARG A 21 -3.52 -9.75 3.27
C ARG A 21 -4.94 -9.23 3.10
N ALA A 22 -5.38 -8.30 3.95
CA ALA A 22 -6.73 -7.72 3.86
C ALA A 22 -6.99 -7.05 2.50
N ALA A 23 -6.01 -6.28 2.00
CA ALA A 23 -6.13 -5.61 0.71
C ALA A 23 -6.22 -6.60 -0.48
N VAL A 24 -5.49 -7.71 -0.43
CA VAL A 24 -5.53 -8.74 -1.48
C VAL A 24 -6.79 -9.59 -1.40
N GLU A 25 -7.19 -10.04 -0.20
CA GLU A 25 -8.40 -10.84 0.01
C GLU A 25 -9.67 -10.10 -0.44
N GLN A 26 -9.71 -8.77 -0.27
CA GLN A 26 -10.80 -7.91 -0.74
C GLN A 26 -10.65 -7.45 -2.20
N ARG A 27 -9.64 -7.95 -2.92
CA ARG A 27 -9.35 -7.60 -4.32
C ARG A 27 -9.18 -6.09 -4.55
N LEU A 28 -8.62 -5.40 -3.56
CA LEU A 28 -8.31 -3.96 -3.60
C LEU A 28 -6.87 -3.71 -4.05
N ALA A 29 -5.99 -4.69 -3.90
CA ALA A 29 -4.66 -4.74 -4.49
C ALA A 29 -4.43 -6.14 -5.09
N ALA A 30 -3.76 -6.23 -6.23
CA ALA A 30 -3.40 -7.54 -6.81
C ALA A 30 -2.17 -8.15 -6.14
N CYS A 31 -1.25 -7.29 -5.69
CA CYS A 31 -0.03 -7.70 -4.98
C CYS A 31 0.39 -6.57 -4.04
N VAL A 32 0.99 -6.94 -2.92
CA VAL A 32 1.64 -6.02 -1.99
C VAL A 32 3.07 -6.52 -1.76
N GLN A 33 4.04 -5.62 -1.80
CA GLN A 33 5.42 -5.92 -1.41
C GLN A 33 5.71 -5.17 -0.11
N THR A 34 6.53 -5.77 0.74
CA THR A 34 6.98 -5.20 2.01
C THR A 34 8.50 -5.13 2.03
N GLU A 35 9.04 -4.08 2.64
CA GLU A 35 10.49 -3.90 2.81
C GLU A 35 10.78 -3.15 4.11
N ALA A 36 11.87 -3.52 4.78
CA ALA A 36 12.33 -2.81 5.96
C ALA A 36 12.94 -1.46 5.56
N VAL A 37 12.50 -0.39 6.23
CA VAL A 37 13.00 0.98 6.02
C VAL A 37 13.30 1.63 7.36
N ARG A 38 13.97 2.79 7.30
CA ARG A 38 14.11 3.68 8.45
C ARG A 38 13.58 5.04 8.07
N SER A 39 12.59 5.50 8.81
CA SER A 39 11.91 6.78 8.57
C SER A 39 12.48 7.84 9.47
N THR A 40 12.71 9.04 8.92
CA THR A 40 13.13 10.22 9.67
C THR A 40 12.12 11.32 9.43
N TYR A 41 11.48 11.81 10.49
CA TYR A 41 10.43 12.82 10.43
C TYR A 41 10.45 13.69 11.69
N ARG A 42 9.68 14.79 11.67
CA ARG A 42 9.49 15.66 12.84
C ARG A 42 8.20 15.30 13.56
N TRP A 43 8.28 15.11 14.87
CA TRP A 43 7.14 14.84 15.74
C TRP A 43 7.30 15.63 17.03
N HIS A 44 6.29 16.41 17.43
CA HIS A 44 6.37 17.31 18.59
C HIS A 44 7.67 18.15 18.66
N ASP A 45 8.02 18.78 17.54
CA ASP A 45 9.25 19.58 17.37
C ASP A 45 10.59 18.85 17.49
N GLU A 46 10.57 17.53 17.71
CA GLU A 46 11.77 16.70 17.72
C GLU A 46 11.93 15.94 16.40
N VAL A 47 13.17 15.76 15.95
CA VAL A 47 13.47 14.91 14.79
C VAL A 47 13.68 13.49 15.30
N THR A 48 12.79 12.60 14.89
CA THR A 48 12.79 11.19 15.30
C THR A 48 13.19 10.31 14.14
N CYS A 49 13.87 9.19 14.45
CA CYS A 49 14.21 8.15 13.50
C CYS A 49 13.66 6.81 13.98
N GLU A 50 12.79 6.16 13.21
CA GLU A 50 12.17 4.89 13.59
C GLU A 50 12.35 3.83 12.49
N PRO A 51 12.58 2.55 12.86
CA PRO A 51 12.47 1.45 11.91
C PRO A 51 11.00 1.23 11.55
N GLU A 52 10.72 1.02 10.27
CA GLU A 52 9.38 0.74 9.77
C GLU A 52 9.41 -0.34 8.69
N VAL A 53 8.23 -0.83 8.32
CA VAL A 53 8.01 -1.66 7.14
C VAL A 53 7.20 -0.84 6.14
N ARG A 54 7.79 -0.56 4.98
CA ARG A 54 7.09 0.08 3.86
C ARG A 54 6.31 -0.95 3.08
N LEU A 55 5.06 -0.63 2.76
CA LEU A 55 4.21 -1.42 1.87
C LEU A 55 4.08 -0.72 0.52
N MET A 56 4.11 -1.50 -0.56
CA MET A 56 3.78 -1.05 -1.92
C MET A 56 2.70 -1.95 -2.55
N PHE A 57 1.48 -1.40 -2.63
CA PHE A 57 0.31 -2.04 -3.19
C PHE A 57 0.22 -1.75 -4.69
N LYS A 58 0.03 -2.78 -5.53
CA LYS A 58 -0.22 -2.64 -6.96
C LYS A 58 -1.72 -2.76 -7.18
N THR A 59 -2.33 -1.68 -7.64
CA THR A 59 -3.76 -1.60 -7.84
C THR A 59 -4.11 -0.82 -9.10
N SER A 60 -5.40 -0.70 -9.39
CA SER A 60 -5.92 0.17 -10.42
C SER A 60 -6.44 1.48 -9.82
N ARG A 61 -6.46 2.54 -10.62
CA ARG A 61 -7.10 3.82 -10.25
C ARG A 61 -8.55 3.65 -9.79
N ALA A 62 -9.29 2.70 -10.37
CA ALA A 62 -10.67 2.42 -10.00
C ALA A 62 -10.80 1.78 -8.60
N ARG A 63 -9.79 1.04 -8.14
CA ARG A 63 -9.78 0.37 -6.84
C ARG A 63 -9.18 1.22 -5.73
N TYR A 64 -8.43 2.28 -6.07
CA TYR A 64 -7.77 3.15 -5.10
C TYR A 64 -8.69 3.71 -4.01
N PRO A 65 -9.89 4.26 -4.29
CA PRO A 65 -10.72 4.83 -3.23
C PRO A 65 -11.12 3.80 -2.16
N ALA A 66 -11.44 2.57 -2.58
CA ALA A 66 -11.76 1.50 -1.65
C ALA A 66 -10.52 1.00 -0.88
N LEU A 67 -9.36 0.93 -1.55
CA LEU A 67 -8.10 0.61 -0.88
C LEU A 67 -7.74 1.66 0.17
N GLU A 68 -7.88 2.94 -0.14
CA GLU A 68 -7.63 4.05 0.80
C GLU A 68 -8.51 3.94 2.05
N VAL A 69 -9.82 3.70 1.88
CA VAL A 69 -10.74 3.48 3.00
C VAL A 69 -10.27 2.31 3.87
N LEU A 70 -9.97 1.15 3.27
CA LEU A 70 -9.46 -0.01 4.03
C LEU A 70 -8.19 0.33 4.80
N LEU A 71 -7.25 1.02 4.15
CA LEU A 71 -5.99 1.40 4.77
C LEU A 71 -6.21 2.33 5.95
N LEU A 72 -7.09 3.34 5.84
CA LEU A 72 -7.40 4.26 6.92
C LEU A 72 -8.14 3.59 8.08
N GLU A 73 -9.07 2.68 7.80
CA GLU A 73 -9.83 1.97 8.83
C GLU A 73 -8.99 0.97 9.63
N GLN A 74 -8.00 0.34 8.98
CA GLN A 74 -7.19 -0.72 9.59
C GLN A 74 -5.78 -0.27 9.98
N HIS A 75 -5.41 0.98 9.72
CA HIS A 75 -4.05 1.43 10.00
C HIS A 75 -3.77 1.47 11.51
N PRO A 76 -2.59 1.01 11.97
CA PRO A 76 -2.18 1.18 13.37
C PRO A 76 -1.81 2.62 13.75
N TYR A 77 -1.70 3.53 12.77
CA TYR A 77 -1.28 4.91 13.00
C TYR A 77 -2.49 5.83 12.91
N GLU A 78 -2.55 6.83 13.78
CA GLU A 78 -3.60 7.86 13.74
C GLU A 78 -3.56 8.68 12.44
N LEU A 79 -2.34 8.98 11.97
CA LEU A 79 -2.11 9.71 10.72
C LEU A 79 -1.15 8.92 9.82
N PRO A 80 -1.67 7.97 9.02
CA PRO A 80 -0.83 7.18 8.13
C PRO A 80 -0.43 7.95 6.87
N ALA A 81 0.79 7.71 6.39
CA ALA A 81 1.23 8.21 5.10
C ALA A 81 0.68 7.33 3.97
N VAL A 82 -0.51 7.65 3.44
CA VAL A 82 -1.07 6.97 2.27
C VAL A 82 -0.92 7.85 1.03
N PHE A 83 -0.16 7.39 0.03
CA PHE A 83 0.03 8.12 -1.22
C PHE A 83 0.22 7.19 -2.42
N ALA A 84 -0.07 7.67 -3.63
CA ALA A 84 -0.05 6.86 -4.84
C ALA A 84 0.82 7.49 -5.95
N LEU A 85 1.56 6.64 -6.65
CA LEU A 85 2.32 7.00 -7.85
C LEU A 85 1.72 6.34 -9.10
N PRO A 86 1.63 7.04 -10.24
CA PRO A 86 1.18 6.44 -11.48
C PRO A 86 2.19 5.43 -12.01
N VAL A 87 1.72 4.24 -12.38
CA VAL A 87 2.53 3.26 -13.11
C VAL A 87 2.26 3.43 -14.61
N VAL A 88 3.27 3.88 -15.34
CA VAL A 88 3.14 4.28 -16.76
C VAL A 88 3.24 3.13 -17.76
N GLY A 89 3.70 1.96 -17.31
CA GLY A 89 3.86 0.79 -18.17
C GLY A 89 4.08 -0.49 -17.39
N ALA A 90 3.65 -1.61 -17.99
CA ALA A 90 3.88 -2.97 -17.52
C ALA A 90 3.71 -3.93 -18.71
N THR A 91 4.20 -5.16 -18.60
CA THR A 91 4.03 -6.17 -19.65
C THR A 91 2.56 -6.54 -19.84
N PRO A 92 2.11 -6.85 -21.07
CA PRO A 92 0.70 -7.17 -21.35
C PRO A 92 0.13 -8.29 -20.47
N GLU A 93 0.92 -9.34 -20.24
CA GLU A 93 0.55 -10.50 -19.43
C GLU A 93 0.39 -10.11 -17.95
N TYR A 94 1.28 -9.26 -17.44
CA TYR A 94 1.18 -8.77 -16.07
C TYR A 94 -0.03 -7.85 -15.89
N LEU A 95 -0.35 -7.01 -16.88
CA LEU A 95 -1.56 -6.20 -16.88
C LEU A 95 -2.84 -7.05 -16.90
N ALA A 96 -2.84 -8.16 -17.64
CA ALA A 96 -3.96 -9.10 -17.67
C ALA A 96 -4.16 -9.74 -16.28
N TRP A 97 -3.09 -10.26 -15.69
CA TRP A 97 -3.12 -10.83 -14.34
C TRP A 97 -3.57 -9.83 -13.26
N LEU A 98 -3.10 -8.58 -13.33
CA LEU A 98 -3.53 -7.50 -12.43
C LEU A 98 -5.03 -7.23 -12.54
N ARG A 99 -5.59 -7.25 -13.77
CA ARG A 99 -7.03 -7.07 -13.99
C ARG A 99 -7.82 -8.22 -13.39
N GLU A 100 -7.41 -9.45 -13.66
CA GLU A 100 -8.07 -10.65 -13.17
C GLU A 100 -8.05 -10.73 -11.64
N SER A 101 -6.91 -10.38 -11.03
CA SER A 101 -6.76 -10.35 -9.58
C SER A 101 -7.71 -9.34 -8.91
N LEU A 102 -8.05 -8.26 -9.61
CA LEU A 102 -8.93 -7.20 -9.13
C LEU A 102 -10.40 -7.36 -9.55
N SER A 103 -10.74 -8.33 -10.41
CA SER A 103 -12.12 -8.64 -10.79
C SER A 103 -12.81 -9.51 -9.75
N ALA A 104 -14.11 -9.31 -9.49
CA ALA A 104 -14.87 -10.04 -8.49
C ALA A 104 -14.98 -11.55 -8.82
#